data_AF-A0A926KDK0-F1
#
_entry.id   AF-A0A926KDK0-F1
#
_cell.length_a   1.000
_cell.length_b   1.000
_cell.length_c   1.000
_cell.angle_alpha   90.00
_cell.angle_beta   90.00
_cell.angle_gamma   90.00
#
_symmetry.space_group_name_H-M   'P 1'
#
loop_
_entity.id
_entity.type
_entity.pdbx_description
1 polymer ?
#
loop_
_entity_poly.entity_id
_entity_poly.type
_entity_poly.pdbx_seq_one_letter_code
_entity_poly.pdbx_strand_id
1 'polypeptide(L)'
;MTTQSRPADAYCKAYAGAANESAAQIITKVGQACGISQRVILIMLEKEQSLVTDSWPVTRQYSYAMGMDCPDSGPGNSANCDESGAGFFQQVIRGTRQLQVYRLNPSSFRYKPFQTNTIQWHPNTGCGTSQVYIENRATASLYIYTPYRPNQAALNAGWGTGDGCSTYGNRNFYNFYKSWFGSPSGIPVTGKIQTFWEKYGASGGVYGTPKAAAQSISANGGGLVQEFTGGVIFMENKTGTVTGMQNGVFLTNYRGAGFVQGSWGWPVEIAKCGLASGGCTMKMQNGTVAYSNTYGSQLIAKQLEAEWARAGGAGGAYGYPRSAAEFAPKKYSLVQHFANGHLAWSEQGGARVFHAQFVEPWKAIGGINGALGVPAAPVDSVVENGGGKIQEFTNGTMFGSSRGSFAMENGAFRSGYLNAGGPAGSWGWPAGKASCGLPGGGCQMPFQNGIGMWSSGTGMVLVSQDSFDMWNMVKGSIGYPSKVPSKLTVNGGGEVQEFTNGTVWTSPLGSFAMENGAFRSGYLNAGGPAGSWGWPAGKASCGLPGGGCQMPFQNGEVRYENGVFSLR
;
A
#
# COMPACT_ATOMS: atom_id res chain seq x y z
N MET A 1 -18.25 52.16 22.86
CA MET A 1 -17.65 52.72 24.10
C MET A 1 -16.15 52.88 23.90
N THR A 2 -15.54 53.91 24.46
CA THR A 2 -14.07 54.08 24.40
C THR A 2 -13.42 53.22 25.47
N THR A 3 -12.53 52.31 25.06
CA THR A 3 -11.80 51.43 25.96
C THR A 3 -10.36 51.91 26.16
N GLN A 4 -9.78 51.59 27.31
CA GLN A 4 -8.40 51.92 27.63
C GLN A 4 -7.49 50.73 27.32
N SER A 5 -6.29 50.99 26.79
CA SER A 5 -5.26 49.96 26.65
C SER A 5 -4.88 49.39 28.03
N ARG A 6 -4.61 48.09 28.09
CA ARG A 6 -4.09 47.42 29.29
C ARG A 6 -2.80 46.68 28.95
N PRO A 7 -1.72 46.87 29.74
CA PRO A 7 -0.49 46.11 29.54
C PRO A 7 -0.72 44.62 29.79
N ALA A 8 0.17 43.80 29.23
CA ALA A 8 0.19 42.38 29.57
C ALA A 8 0.58 42.18 31.04
N ASP A 9 0.04 41.13 31.66
CA ASP A 9 0.44 40.67 32.98
C ASP A 9 0.54 39.13 33.01
N ALA A 10 0.66 38.55 34.20
CA ALA A 10 0.76 37.10 34.39
C ALA A 10 -0.51 36.32 33.92
N TYR A 11 -1.64 36.99 33.70
CA TYR A 11 -2.94 36.38 33.47
C TYR A 11 -3.47 36.64 32.06
N CYS A 12 -3.21 37.84 31.52
CA CYS A 12 -3.68 38.24 30.20
C CYS A 12 -2.56 38.91 29.39
N LYS A 13 -2.58 38.71 28.07
CA LYS A 13 -1.80 39.50 27.12
C LYS A 13 -2.28 40.95 27.09
N ALA A 14 -1.49 41.82 26.48
CA ALA A 14 -1.85 43.22 26.32
C ALA A 14 -3.15 43.38 25.52
N TYR A 15 -4.00 44.30 25.98
CA TYR A 15 -5.21 44.72 25.30
C TYR A 15 -4.97 46.12 24.72
N ALA A 16 -5.08 46.27 23.41
CA ALA A 16 -5.02 47.60 22.77
C ALA A 16 -6.41 48.25 22.82
N GLY A 17 -6.55 49.39 23.49
CA GLY A 17 -7.83 50.13 23.55
C GLY A 17 -8.16 50.85 22.24
N ALA A 18 -9.43 51.18 22.04
CA ALA A 18 -9.89 51.96 20.89
C ALA A 18 -11.13 52.79 21.23
N ALA A 19 -11.37 53.84 20.45
CA ALA A 19 -12.61 54.60 20.49
C ALA A 19 -13.77 53.79 19.88
N ASN A 20 -14.98 53.98 20.40
CA ASN A 20 -16.22 53.45 19.81
C ASN A 20 -16.27 51.92 19.64
N GLU A 21 -15.63 51.14 20.50
CA GLU A 21 -15.75 49.68 20.44
C GLU A 21 -17.15 49.21 20.81
N SER A 22 -17.66 48.26 20.04
CA SER A 22 -18.86 47.49 20.35
C SER A 22 -18.59 46.48 21.49
N ALA A 23 -19.65 46.06 22.17
CA ALA A 23 -19.56 45.00 23.17
C ALA A 23 -18.93 43.71 22.60
N ALA A 24 -19.28 43.34 21.35
CA ALA A 24 -18.75 42.16 20.67
C ALA A 24 -17.23 42.26 20.43
N GLN A 25 -16.73 43.43 20.01
CA GLN A 25 -15.29 43.67 19.86
C GLN A 25 -14.56 43.55 21.19
N ILE A 26 -15.13 44.10 22.26
CA ILE A 26 -14.57 44.02 23.61
C ILE A 26 -14.49 42.56 24.06
N ILE A 27 -15.59 41.80 23.99
CA ILE A 27 -15.65 40.38 24.36
C ILE A 27 -14.61 39.58 23.55
N THR A 28 -14.52 39.83 22.24
CA THR A 28 -13.57 39.14 21.36
C THR A 28 -12.14 39.39 21.79
N LYS A 29 -11.75 40.66 21.91
CA LYS A 29 -10.39 41.07 22.26
C LYS A 29 -10.01 40.64 23.67
N VAL A 30 -10.91 40.74 24.65
CA VAL A 30 -10.66 40.29 26.02
C VAL A 30 -10.49 38.77 26.08
N GLY A 31 -11.37 38.00 25.42
CA GLY A 31 -11.24 36.54 25.38
C GLY A 31 -9.93 36.08 24.73
N GLN A 32 -9.49 36.76 23.66
CA GLN A 32 -8.18 36.52 23.03
C GLN A 32 -7.01 36.90 23.94
N ALA A 33 -7.09 38.06 24.60
CA ALA A 33 -6.03 38.55 25.48
C ALA A 33 -5.83 37.62 26.68
N CYS A 34 -6.92 37.19 27.33
CA CYS A 34 -6.88 36.37 28.53
C CYS A 34 -6.92 34.85 28.25
N GLY A 35 -7.05 34.41 27.01
CA GLY A 35 -7.18 32.98 26.68
C GLY A 35 -8.40 32.31 27.31
N ILE A 36 -9.53 33.03 27.39
CA ILE A 36 -10.82 32.53 27.88
C ILE A 36 -11.82 32.57 26.71
N SER A 37 -12.60 31.50 26.56
CA SER A 37 -13.59 31.42 25.48
C SER A 37 -14.62 32.55 25.56
N GLN A 38 -14.88 33.22 24.44
CA GLN A 38 -15.93 34.23 24.32
C GLN A 38 -17.31 33.68 24.68
N ARG A 39 -17.54 32.37 24.48
CA ARG A 39 -18.75 31.68 24.93
C ARG A 39 -18.92 31.77 26.44
N VAL A 40 -17.84 31.54 27.19
CA VAL A 40 -17.85 31.66 28.66
C VAL A 40 -18.14 33.10 29.08
N ILE A 41 -17.54 34.10 28.41
CA ILE A 41 -17.80 35.52 28.70
C ILE A 41 -19.29 35.85 28.49
N LEU A 42 -19.89 35.39 27.38
CA LEU A 42 -21.32 35.59 27.11
C LEU A 42 -22.21 34.93 28.17
N ILE A 43 -21.89 33.70 28.58
CA ILE A 43 -22.65 33.03 29.65
C ILE A 43 -22.54 33.78 30.98
N MET A 44 -21.36 34.30 31.31
CA MET A 44 -21.18 35.06 32.55
C MET A 44 -21.99 36.36 32.53
N LEU A 45 -21.97 37.11 31.42
CA LEU A 45 -22.78 38.34 31.27
C LEU A 45 -24.29 38.07 31.47
N GLU A 46 -24.76 36.94 30.95
CA GLU A 46 -26.16 36.53 31.10
C GLU A 46 -26.48 36.05 32.51
N LYS A 47 -25.64 35.19 33.07
CA LYS A 47 -25.84 34.63 34.40
C LYS A 47 -25.84 35.70 35.48
N GLU A 48 -24.98 36.70 35.35
CA GLU A 48 -24.74 37.70 36.39
C GLU A 48 -25.71 38.89 36.31
N GLN A 49 -26.11 39.31 35.11
CA GLN A 49 -26.94 40.51 34.92
C GLN A 49 -28.04 40.36 33.85
N SER A 50 -28.28 39.16 33.30
CA SER A 50 -29.21 38.92 32.19
C SER A 50 -28.97 39.79 30.95
N LEU A 51 -27.72 40.24 30.77
CA LEU A 51 -27.39 41.32 29.86
C LEU A 51 -27.44 40.95 28.37
N VAL A 52 -27.44 39.65 28.03
CA VAL A 52 -27.43 39.19 26.64
C VAL A 52 -28.85 39.05 26.10
N THR A 53 -29.79 38.61 26.93
CA THR A 53 -31.20 38.41 26.53
C THR A 53 -32.10 39.59 26.85
N ASP A 54 -31.69 40.48 27.75
CA ASP A 54 -32.44 41.69 28.08
C ASP A 54 -32.39 42.71 26.94
N SER A 55 -33.54 43.02 26.37
CA SER A 55 -33.69 44.03 25.32
C SER A 55 -33.66 45.47 25.84
N TRP A 56 -33.76 45.69 27.15
CA TRP A 56 -33.74 47.00 27.78
C TRP A 56 -32.93 47.01 29.11
N PRO A 57 -31.62 46.77 29.05
CA PRO A 57 -30.78 46.74 30.25
C PRO A 57 -30.61 48.13 30.88
N VAL A 58 -30.67 48.18 32.22
CA VAL A 58 -30.44 49.39 33.00
C VAL A 58 -28.95 49.68 33.18
N THR A 59 -28.61 50.93 33.51
CA THR A 59 -27.22 51.37 33.75
C THR A 59 -26.47 50.48 34.72
N ARG A 60 -27.14 50.01 35.79
CA ARG A 60 -26.53 49.13 36.80
C ARG A 60 -26.05 47.80 36.20
N GLN A 61 -26.82 47.20 35.28
CA GLN A 61 -26.43 45.95 34.62
C GLN A 61 -25.15 46.14 33.78
N TYR A 62 -24.98 47.30 33.14
CA TYR A 62 -23.71 47.60 32.45
C TYR A 62 -22.57 47.92 33.41
N SER A 63 -22.85 48.64 34.50
CA SER A 63 -21.83 49.00 35.50
C SER A 63 -21.22 47.77 36.17
N TYR A 64 -22.01 46.72 36.39
CA TYR A 64 -21.56 45.49 37.07
C TYR A 64 -21.84 44.24 36.24
N ALA A 65 -21.58 44.31 34.94
CA ALA A 65 -21.94 43.31 33.92
C ALA A 65 -21.53 41.85 34.22
N MET A 66 -20.45 41.63 34.99
CA MET A 66 -20.02 40.29 35.41
C MET A 66 -20.15 40.07 36.92
N GLY A 67 -20.68 41.04 37.70
CA GLY A 67 -20.67 40.99 39.16
C GLY A 67 -19.27 40.98 39.76
N MET A 68 -18.24 41.38 38.99
CA MET A 68 -16.87 41.42 39.46
C MET A 68 -16.71 42.56 40.47
N ASP A 69 -16.10 42.25 41.63
CA ASP A 69 -15.94 43.16 42.76
C ASP A 69 -17.26 43.63 43.42
N CYS A 70 -18.31 42.79 43.31
CA CYS A 70 -19.58 42.95 44.02
C CYS A 70 -19.71 41.87 45.11
N PRO A 71 -19.37 42.16 46.38
CA PRO A 71 -19.50 41.18 47.45
C PRO A 71 -20.97 40.91 47.79
N ASP A 72 -21.32 39.65 48.05
CA ASP A 72 -22.69 39.23 48.43
C ASP A 72 -23.12 39.76 49.82
N SER A 73 -22.15 40.05 50.72
CA SER A 73 -22.41 40.58 52.06
C SER A 73 -21.23 41.40 52.59
N GLY A 74 -21.50 42.55 53.21
CA GLY A 74 -20.50 43.40 53.88
C GLY A 74 -20.79 43.55 55.38
N PRO A 75 -19.84 44.07 56.19
CA PRO A 75 -20.08 44.35 57.60
C PRO A 75 -21.35 45.19 57.79
N GLY A 76 -22.30 44.72 58.61
CA GLY A 76 -23.58 45.41 58.82
C GLY A 76 -24.51 45.48 57.61
N ASN A 77 -24.48 44.49 56.70
CA ASN A 77 -25.28 44.44 55.47
C ASN A 77 -24.98 45.58 54.47
N SER A 78 -23.78 46.15 54.52
CA SER A 78 -23.35 47.28 53.67
C SER A 78 -22.71 46.88 52.34
N ALA A 79 -22.94 45.65 51.87
CA ALA A 79 -22.30 45.15 50.64
C ALA A 79 -22.60 46.07 49.45
N ASN A 80 -21.55 46.70 48.93
CA ASN A 80 -21.58 47.55 47.75
C ASN A 80 -20.52 47.10 46.77
N CYS A 81 -20.83 47.19 45.48
CA CYS A 81 -19.85 46.94 44.43
C CYS A 81 -18.77 48.03 44.45
N ASP A 82 -17.53 47.65 44.18
CA ASP A 82 -16.44 48.61 44.05
C ASP A 82 -16.62 49.48 42.80
N GLU A 83 -16.86 50.78 43.00
CA GLU A 83 -17.03 51.76 41.93
C GLU A 83 -15.81 51.87 41.01
N SER A 84 -14.60 51.52 41.48
CA SER A 84 -13.40 51.52 40.64
C SER A 84 -13.44 50.44 39.54
N GLY A 85 -14.30 49.43 39.69
CA GLY A 85 -14.55 48.37 38.73
C GLY A 85 -15.77 48.60 37.84
N ALA A 86 -16.46 49.74 37.96
CA ALA A 86 -17.70 49.99 37.24
C ALA A 86 -17.49 50.19 35.73
N GLY A 87 -18.43 49.65 34.95
CA GLY A 87 -18.55 49.82 33.50
C GLY A 87 -18.28 48.54 32.72
N PHE A 88 -18.99 48.37 31.59
CA PHE A 88 -18.99 47.13 30.82
C PHE A 88 -17.58 46.64 30.46
N PHE A 89 -16.73 47.53 29.96
CA PHE A 89 -15.34 47.19 29.63
C PHE A 89 -14.55 46.70 30.86
N GLN A 90 -14.64 47.41 31.99
CA GLN A 90 -13.93 47.05 33.22
C GLN A 90 -14.40 45.70 33.75
N GLN A 91 -15.72 45.47 33.76
CA GLN A 91 -16.31 44.22 34.21
C GLN A 91 -15.88 43.04 33.33
N VAL A 92 -15.94 43.19 32.00
CA VAL A 92 -15.53 42.12 31.07
C VAL A 92 -14.05 41.79 31.21
N ILE A 93 -13.16 42.79 31.26
CA ILE A 93 -11.72 42.53 31.35
C ILE A 93 -11.31 42.00 32.72
N ARG A 94 -11.80 42.58 33.82
CA ARG A 94 -11.46 42.15 35.18
C ARG A 94 -12.07 40.78 35.50
N GLY A 95 -13.34 40.56 35.17
CA GLY A 95 -14.00 39.27 35.38
C GLY A 95 -13.36 38.14 34.56
N THR A 96 -13.02 38.39 33.30
CA THR A 96 -12.33 37.39 32.47
C THR A 96 -10.92 37.11 32.98
N ARG A 97 -10.17 38.15 33.38
CA ARG A 97 -8.87 37.99 34.02
C ARG A 97 -8.97 37.19 35.32
N GLN A 98 -10.01 37.39 36.12
CA GLN A 98 -10.21 36.69 37.38
C GLN A 98 -10.30 35.16 37.19
N LEU A 99 -10.93 34.69 36.10
CA LEU A 99 -10.93 33.27 35.74
C LEU A 99 -9.52 32.72 35.47
N GLN A 100 -8.62 33.52 34.91
CA GLN A 100 -7.20 33.15 34.78
C GLN A 100 -6.48 33.14 36.13
N VAL A 101 -6.78 34.08 37.02
CA VAL A 101 -6.23 34.11 38.39
C VAL A 101 -6.57 32.81 39.12
N TYR A 102 -7.82 32.34 39.04
CA TYR A 102 -8.24 31.06 39.61
C TYR A 102 -7.50 29.87 38.98
N ARG A 103 -7.39 29.85 37.64
CA ARG A 103 -6.74 28.76 36.89
C ARG A 103 -5.24 28.64 37.18
N LEU A 104 -4.56 29.77 37.35
CA LEU A 104 -3.10 29.84 37.53
C LEU A 104 -2.66 29.74 38.99
N ASN A 105 -3.54 30.04 39.95
CA ASN A 105 -3.26 29.94 41.38
C ASN A 105 -4.19 28.94 42.09
N PRO A 106 -4.24 27.66 41.68
CA PRO A 106 -5.20 26.69 42.22
C PRO A 106 -5.01 26.44 43.73
N SER A 107 -3.81 26.64 44.28
CA SER A 107 -3.52 26.51 45.70
C SER A 107 -4.05 27.66 46.57
N SER A 108 -4.40 28.81 45.98
CA SER A 108 -4.81 30.02 46.72
C SER A 108 -6.32 30.13 47.01
N PHE A 109 -7.16 29.29 46.40
CA PHE A 109 -8.63 29.41 46.52
C PHE A 109 -9.29 28.17 47.15
N ARG A 110 -10.52 28.32 47.67
CA ARG A 110 -11.21 27.28 48.45
C ARG A 110 -11.32 25.92 47.75
N TYR A 111 -11.64 25.90 46.45
CA TYR A 111 -11.86 24.66 45.69
C TYR A 111 -10.69 24.33 44.78
N LYS A 112 -10.30 23.05 44.75
CA LYS A 112 -9.14 22.57 44.00
C LYS A 112 -9.55 21.65 42.85
N PRO A 113 -8.92 21.76 41.67
CA PRO A 113 -9.10 20.81 40.58
C PRO A 113 -8.44 19.46 40.88
N PHE A 114 -8.88 18.41 40.19
CA PHE A 114 -8.38 17.03 40.22
C PHE A 114 -8.48 16.32 41.56
N GLN A 115 -9.40 16.76 42.43
CA GLN A 115 -9.67 16.12 43.71
C GLN A 115 -11.13 16.27 44.12
N THR A 116 -11.51 15.48 45.12
CA THR A 116 -12.81 15.60 45.77
C THR A 116 -12.82 16.81 46.71
N ASN A 117 -13.84 17.66 46.56
CA ASN A 117 -14.07 18.84 47.38
C ASN A 117 -15.43 18.73 48.10
N THR A 118 -15.48 19.21 49.33
CA THR A 118 -16.74 19.40 50.07
C THR A 118 -17.34 20.76 49.71
N ILE A 119 -18.47 20.77 49.00
CA ILE A 119 -19.12 21.99 48.50
C ILE A 119 -20.50 22.15 49.14
N GLN A 120 -20.82 23.36 49.60
CA GLN A 120 -22.12 23.71 50.19
C GLN A 120 -23.22 23.72 49.12
N TRP A 121 -24.43 23.32 49.49
CA TRP A 121 -25.60 23.46 48.61
C TRP A 121 -26.11 24.90 48.56
N HIS A 122 -25.96 25.64 49.65
CA HIS A 122 -26.52 26.98 49.86
C HIS A 122 -25.65 27.80 50.84
N PRO A 123 -25.70 29.15 50.82
CA PRO A 123 -25.08 29.98 51.87
C PRO A 123 -25.50 29.63 53.29
N ASN A 124 -26.78 29.23 53.46
CA ASN A 124 -27.30 28.68 54.71
C ASN A 124 -26.63 27.33 55.02
N THR A 125 -25.81 27.28 56.06
CA THR A 125 -25.07 26.09 56.47
C THR A 125 -25.98 24.92 56.87
N GLY A 126 -27.22 25.20 57.31
CA GLY A 126 -28.22 24.19 57.62
C GLY A 126 -28.66 23.33 56.43
N CYS A 127 -28.42 23.81 55.19
CA CYS A 127 -28.68 23.04 53.97
C CYS A 127 -27.66 21.93 53.71
N GLY A 128 -26.54 21.91 54.43
CA GLY A 128 -25.51 20.89 54.33
C GLY A 128 -24.56 21.04 53.13
N THR A 129 -23.84 19.95 52.84
CA THR A 129 -22.78 19.91 51.82
C THR A 129 -22.85 18.63 51.00
N SER A 130 -21.99 18.54 49.98
CA SER A 130 -21.79 17.32 49.20
C SER A 130 -20.35 17.18 48.72
N GLN A 131 -19.98 15.95 48.40
CA GLN A 131 -18.69 15.63 47.79
C GLN A 131 -18.78 15.79 46.26
N VAL A 132 -17.85 16.55 45.68
CA VAL A 132 -17.72 16.76 44.23
C VAL A 132 -16.28 16.51 43.82
N TYR A 133 -16.05 15.53 42.95
CA TYR A 133 -14.77 15.43 42.24
C TYR A 133 -14.72 16.49 41.14
N ILE A 134 -13.79 17.43 41.24
CA ILE A 134 -13.64 18.51 40.26
C ILE A 134 -12.65 18.07 39.18
N GLU A 135 -13.15 17.63 38.03
CA GLU A 135 -12.35 17.04 36.94
C GLU A 135 -11.30 17.95 36.31
N ASN A 136 -11.47 19.28 36.36
CA ASN A 136 -10.56 20.20 35.68
C ASN A 136 -10.56 21.61 36.29
N ARG A 137 -9.58 22.42 35.87
CA ARG A 137 -9.39 23.80 36.34
C ARG A 137 -10.53 24.75 35.97
N ALA A 138 -11.26 24.50 34.88
CA ALA A 138 -12.39 25.34 34.48
C ALA A 138 -13.56 25.14 35.44
N THR A 139 -13.90 23.89 35.76
CA THR A 139 -14.92 23.56 36.77
C THR A 139 -14.53 24.08 38.15
N ALA A 140 -13.25 24.00 38.53
CA ALA A 140 -12.76 24.62 39.77
C ALA A 140 -13.00 26.15 39.78
N SER A 141 -12.71 26.83 38.67
CA SER A 141 -12.91 28.27 38.53
C SER A 141 -14.38 28.67 38.66
N LEU A 142 -15.31 27.87 38.12
CA LEU A 142 -16.75 28.11 38.28
C LEU A 142 -17.20 27.98 39.74
N TYR A 143 -16.75 26.94 40.44
CA TYR A 143 -17.04 26.79 41.87
C TYR A 143 -16.35 27.84 42.74
N ILE A 144 -15.19 28.37 42.34
CA ILE A 144 -14.56 29.49 43.06
C ILE A 144 -15.37 30.78 42.84
N TYR A 145 -15.83 31.03 41.61
CA TYR A 145 -16.62 32.21 41.28
C TYR A 145 -18.02 32.18 41.93
N THR A 146 -18.65 31.00 41.98
CA THR A 146 -19.97 30.82 42.57
C THR A 146 -19.95 29.59 43.48
N PRO A 147 -19.71 29.76 44.79
CA PRO A 147 -19.28 28.69 45.70
C PRO A 147 -20.40 27.78 46.23
N TYR A 148 -21.38 27.47 45.37
CA TYR A 148 -22.50 26.60 45.73
C TYR A 148 -22.80 25.59 44.63
N ARG A 149 -23.06 24.36 45.06
CA ARG A 149 -23.53 23.29 44.19
C ARG A 149 -25.06 23.35 44.12
N PRO A 150 -25.70 23.25 42.94
CA PRO A 150 -27.15 23.12 42.86
C PRO A 150 -27.60 21.78 43.43
N ASN A 151 -28.53 21.79 44.38
CA ASN A 151 -29.13 20.58 44.93
C ASN A 151 -30.09 19.91 43.94
N GLN A 152 -30.59 18.72 44.29
CA GLN A 152 -31.46 17.96 43.39
C GLN A 152 -32.75 18.71 43.02
N ALA A 153 -33.33 19.48 43.94
CA ALA A 153 -34.51 20.30 43.66
C ALA A 153 -34.21 21.39 42.62
N ALA A 154 -33.08 22.09 42.74
CA ALA A 154 -32.62 23.06 41.75
C ALA A 154 -32.40 22.43 40.37
N LEU A 155 -31.81 21.22 40.33
CA LEU A 155 -31.56 20.48 39.09
C LEU A 155 -32.87 20.04 38.41
N ASN A 156 -33.83 19.51 39.19
CA ASN A 156 -35.13 19.08 38.68
C ASN A 156 -35.96 20.23 38.14
N ALA A 157 -35.83 21.43 38.72
CA ALA A 157 -36.59 22.61 38.31
C ALA A 157 -36.19 23.15 36.92
N GLY A 158 -35.05 22.74 36.36
CA GLY A 158 -34.56 23.25 35.08
C GLY A 158 -34.29 24.77 35.14
N TRP A 159 -35.21 25.56 34.58
CA TRP A 159 -35.20 27.04 34.67
C TRP A 159 -36.01 27.59 35.85
N GLY A 160 -36.87 26.78 36.46
CA GLY A 160 -37.73 27.19 37.57
C GLY A 160 -37.02 27.27 38.92
N THR A 161 -37.83 27.54 39.95
CA THR A 161 -37.43 27.64 41.35
C THR A 161 -37.46 26.27 42.02
N GLY A 162 -36.41 25.93 42.78
CA GLY A 162 -36.35 24.74 43.62
C GLY A 162 -36.85 25.00 45.05
N ASP A 163 -36.30 24.28 46.02
CA ASP A 163 -36.58 24.42 47.45
C ASP A 163 -35.74 25.52 48.14
N GLY A 164 -35.92 25.70 49.45
CA GLY A 164 -35.19 26.68 50.26
C GLY A 164 -33.67 26.45 50.39
N CYS A 165 -33.15 25.35 49.85
CA CYS A 165 -31.72 25.04 49.81
C CYS A 165 -31.15 25.05 48.38
N SER A 166 -31.95 25.51 47.40
CA SER A 166 -31.58 25.55 45.99
C SER A 166 -30.71 26.77 45.67
N THR A 167 -29.60 26.54 44.98
CA THR A 167 -28.76 27.60 44.39
C THR A 167 -28.67 27.43 42.88
N TYR A 168 -28.62 28.55 42.16
CA TYR A 168 -28.86 28.55 40.71
C TYR A 168 -27.65 28.92 39.86
N GLY A 169 -26.61 29.56 40.39
CA GLY A 169 -25.54 30.13 39.54
C GLY A 169 -24.84 29.09 38.66
N ASN A 170 -24.28 28.02 39.22
CA ASN A 170 -23.63 26.97 38.43
C ASN A 170 -24.62 26.18 37.54
N ARG A 171 -25.87 26.00 38.00
CA ARG A 171 -26.95 25.39 37.19
C ARG A 171 -27.25 26.25 35.96
N ASN A 172 -27.47 27.55 36.16
CA ASN A 172 -27.79 28.50 35.10
C ASN A 172 -26.62 28.64 34.13
N PHE A 173 -25.36 28.67 34.61
CA PHE A 173 -24.19 28.60 33.75
C PHE A 173 -24.28 27.40 32.79
N TYR A 174 -24.52 26.20 33.33
CA TYR A 174 -24.65 24.98 32.54
C TYR A 174 -25.84 25.06 31.57
N ASN A 175 -27.02 25.51 32.03
CA ASN A 175 -28.22 25.59 31.21
C ASN A 175 -28.07 26.58 30.06
N PHE A 176 -27.53 27.78 30.31
CA PHE A 176 -27.27 28.75 29.25
C PHE A 176 -26.21 28.24 28.27
N TYR A 177 -25.10 27.67 28.77
CA TYR A 177 -24.06 27.12 27.90
C TYR A 177 -24.63 26.02 27.00
N LYS A 178 -25.41 25.09 27.58
CA LYS A 178 -26.07 24.01 26.84
C LYS A 178 -27.06 24.54 25.82
N SER A 179 -27.86 25.54 26.20
CA SER A 179 -28.88 26.13 25.32
C SER A 179 -28.27 26.89 24.14
N TRP A 180 -27.17 27.60 24.33
CA TRP A 180 -26.60 28.47 23.31
C TRP A 180 -25.49 27.81 22.48
N PHE A 181 -24.73 26.90 23.10
CA PHE A 181 -23.51 26.35 22.52
C PHE A 181 -23.46 24.82 22.50
N GLY A 182 -24.51 24.15 22.97
CA GLY A 182 -24.56 22.70 23.08
C GLY A 182 -23.85 22.16 24.33
N SER A 183 -23.79 20.83 24.45
CA SER A 183 -23.27 20.16 25.63
C SER A 183 -21.82 20.59 25.97
N PRO A 184 -21.55 21.15 27.17
CA PRO A 184 -20.19 21.45 27.61
C PRO A 184 -19.37 20.17 27.91
N SER A 185 -20.05 19.03 28.10
CA SER A 185 -19.44 17.70 28.05
C SER A 185 -19.39 17.25 26.58
N GLY A 186 -18.45 17.79 25.83
CA GLY A 186 -18.14 17.34 24.47
C GLY A 186 -17.46 15.97 24.48
N ILE A 187 -17.53 15.27 23.34
CA ILE A 187 -16.72 14.06 23.13
C ILE A 187 -15.24 14.45 23.24
N PRO A 188 -14.47 13.82 24.15
CA PRO A 188 -13.10 14.24 24.39
C PRO A 188 -12.22 13.96 23.18
N VAL A 189 -11.40 14.95 22.81
CA VAL A 189 -10.28 14.82 21.89
C VAL A 189 -9.04 15.14 22.70
N THR A 190 -8.14 14.17 22.86
CA THR A 190 -7.01 14.31 23.79
C THR A 190 -5.68 13.91 23.15
N GLY A 191 -4.59 14.25 23.83
CA GLY A 191 -3.24 13.83 23.46
C GLY A 191 -2.83 14.26 22.05
N LYS A 192 -2.10 13.39 21.35
CA LYS A 192 -1.56 13.73 20.02
C LYS A 192 -2.65 13.88 18.95
N ILE A 193 -3.81 13.22 19.09
CA ILE A 193 -4.96 13.41 18.19
C ILE A 193 -5.48 14.85 18.31
N GLN A 194 -5.56 15.38 19.54
CA GLN A 194 -5.95 16.77 19.78
C GLN A 194 -4.99 17.75 19.11
N THR A 195 -3.68 17.57 19.31
CA THR A 195 -2.67 18.45 18.68
C THR A 195 -2.77 18.46 17.16
N PHE A 196 -3.00 17.30 16.53
CA PHE A 196 -3.22 17.22 15.10
C PHE A 196 -4.53 17.91 14.70
N TRP A 197 -5.64 17.61 15.38
CA TRP A 197 -6.93 18.22 15.10
C TRP A 197 -6.90 19.75 15.19
N GLU A 198 -6.27 20.31 16.23
CA GLU A 198 -6.07 21.75 16.41
C GLU A 198 -5.23 22.36 15.30
N LYS A 199 -4.15 21.69 14.89
CA LYS A 199 -3.31 22.12 13.74
C LYS A 199 -4.12 22.27 12.45
N TYR A 200 -5.17 21.46 12.25
CA TYR A 200 -6.03 21.51 11.07
C TYR A 200 -7.35 22.28 11.28
N GLY A 201 -7.40 23.17 12.27
CA GLY A 201 -8.51 24.12 12.48
C GLY A 201 -9.56 23.69 13.50
N ALA A 202 -9.31 22.62 14.26
CA ALA A 202 -10.22 22.08 15.27
C ALA A 202 -11.66 21.90 14.72
N SER A 203 -12.68 22.33 15.47
CA SER A 203 -14.09 22.18 15.08
C SER A 203 -14.50 23.00 13.85
N GLY A 204 -13.77 24.07 13.53
CA GLY A 204 -13.97 24.85 12.29
C GLY A 204 -13.12 24.38 11.12
N GLY A 205 -12.32 23.33 11.32
CA GLY A 205 -11.37 22.80 10.36
C GLY A 205 -11.93 21.70 9.46
N VAL A 206 -11.07 21.16 8.60
CA VAL A 206 -11.43 20.14 7.60
C VAL A 206 -11.95 18.83 8.20
N TYR A 207 -11.56 18.50 9.44
CA TYR A 207 -12.07 17.32 10.14
C TYR A 207 -13.36 17.61 10.91
N GLY A 208 -13.66 18.87 11.25
CA GLY A 208 -14.88 19.25 11.98
C GLY A 208 -14.94 18.72 13.42
N THR A 209 -16.13 18.40 13.92
CA THR A 209 -16.35 17.98 15.32
C THR A 209 -16.21 16.46 15.51
N PRO A 210 -15.74 16.00 16.68
CA PRO A 210 -15.65 14.56 16.98
C PRO A 210 -17.04 13.90 17.03
N LYS A 211 -17.14 12.69 16.46
CA LYS A 211 -18.36 11.85 16.46
C LYS A 211 -18.41 10.83 17.59
N ALA A 212 -17.24 10.39 18.06
CA ALA A 212 -17.09 9.47 19.18
C ALA A 212 -15.73 9.67 19.87
N ALA A 213 -15.59 9.17 21.10
CA ALA A 213 -14.31 9.18 21.79
C ALA A 213 -13.31 8.31 21.02
N ALA A 214 -12.00 8.60 21.15
CA ALA A 214 -10.97 7.81 20.50
C ALA A 214 -11.05 6.33 20.92
N GLN A 215 -11.04 5.43 19.94
CA GLN A 215 -11.08 3.99 20.12
C GLN A 215 -9.67 3.42 20.02
N SER A 216 -9.32 2.53 20.95
CA SER A 216 -8.08 1.77 20.89
C SER A 216 -8.25 0.56 19.98
N ILE A 217 -7.31 0.37 19.07
CA ILE A 217 -7.25 -0.78 18.17
C ILE A 217 -5.91 -1.46 18.37
N SER A 218 -5.89 -2.80 18.48
CA SER A 218 -4.66 -3.59 18.68
C SER A 218 -4.03 -4.10 17.39
N ALA A 219 -4.81 -4.19 16.30
CA ALA A 219 -4.35 -4.70 15.02
C ALA A 219 -3.16 -3.90 14.47
N ASN A 220 -2.28 -4.59 13.74
CA ASN A 220 -1.16 -3.98 13.03
C ASN A 220 -0.25 -3.10 13.93
N GLY A 221 0.03 -3.53 15.16
CA GLY A 221 0.88 -2.81 16.12
C GLY A 221 0.13 -1.81 17.02
N GLY A 222 -1.15 -1.61 16.73
CA GLY A 222 -2.10 -0.87 17.54
C GLY A 222 -1.96 0.65 17.55
N GLY A 223 -2.98 1.31 18.07
CA GLY A 223 -3.10 2.76 18.02
C GLY A 223 -4.47 3.25 18.46
N LEU A 224 -4.69 4.55 18.29
CA LEU A 224 -5.96 5.22 18.53
C LEU A 224 -6.57 5.69 17.21
N VAL A 225 -7.89 5.52 17.07
CA VAL A 225 -8.67 6.05 15.95
C VAL A 225 -9.79 6.90 16.51
N GLN A 226 -9.94 8.12 15.99
CA GLN A 226 -11.07 8.98 16.35
C GLN A 226 -11.78 9.48 15.10
N GLU A 227 -13.09 9.24 15.08
CA GLU A 227 -14.00 9.65 14.00
C GLU A 227 -14.47 11.09 14.21
N PHE A 228 -14.43 11.88 13.15
CA PHE A 228 -14.92 13.26 13.10
C PHE A 228 -15.91 13.43 11.95
N THR A 229 -16.63 14.55 11.92
CA THR A 229 -17.64 14.81 10.87
C THR A 229 -17.04 14.90 9.47
N GLY A 230 -15.80 15.39 9.34
CA GLY A 230 -15.08 15.57 8.08
C GLY A 230 -14.06 14.48 7.74
N GLY A 231 -13.88 13.46 8.59
CA GLY A 231 -12.93 12.38 8.35
C GLY A 231 -12.50 11.66 9.62
N VAL A 232 -11.33 11.04 9.59
CA VAL A 232 -10.77 10.26 10.71
C VAL A 232 -9.36 10.71 11.00
N ILE A 233 -9.01 10.79 12.29
CA ILE A 233 -7.63 11.02 12.75
C ILE A 233 -7.13 9.75 13.45
N PHE A 234 -5.90 9.38 13.15
CA PHE A 234 -5.24 8.14 13.56
C PHE A 234 -3.96 8.46 14.33
N MET A 235 -3.65 7.69 15.37
CA MET A 235 -2.35 7.68 16.03
C MET A 235 -1.86 6.24 16.12
N GLU A 236 -0.73 5.92 15.48
CA GLU A 236 -0.13 4.58 15.54
C GLU A 236 0.88 4.50 16.69
N ASN A 237 0.79 3.46 17.51
CA ASN A 237 1.56 3.35 18.75
C ASN A 237 3.06 3.13 18.49
N LYS A 238 3.41 2.33 17.49
CA LYS A 238 4.80 1.87 17.26
C LYS A 238 5.76 3.02 16.94
N THR A 239 5.33 3.95 16.11
CA THR A 239 6.09 5.13 15.68
C THR A 239 5.61 6.40 16.39
N GLY A 240 4.41 6.38 16.97
CA GLY A 240 3.75 7.56 17.55
C GLY A 240 3.27 8.56 16.49
N THR A 241 3.20 8.16 15.23
CA THR A 241 2.77 8.97 14.08
C THR A 241 1.29 9.33 14.20
N VAL A 242 0.94 10.59 13.94
CA VAL A 242 -0.44 11.06 13.87
C VAL A 242 -0.73 11.64 12.50
N THR A 243 -1.78 11.14 11.87
CA THR A 243 -2.24 11.61 10.57
C THR A 243 -3.76 11.53 10.48
N GLY A 244 -4.33 12.06 9.40
CA GLY A 244 -5.76 11.99 9.18
C GLY A 244 -6.10 11.70 7.73
N MET A 245 -7.32 11.21 7.53
CA MET A 245 -7.90 10.92 6.24
C MET A 245 -9.28 11.58 6.18
N GLN A 246 -9.43 12.56 5.29
CA GLN A 246 -10.71 13.26 5.09
C GLN A 246 -11.74 12.36 4.43
N ASN A 247 -13.02 12.69 4.57
CA ASN A 247 -14.08 12.05 3.82
C ASN A 247 -13.83 12.16 2.31
N GLY A 248 -14.05 11.06 1.59
CA GLY A 248 -13.80 10.98 0.16
C GLY A 248 -13.36 9.57 -0.25
N VAL A 249 -12.90 9.46 -1.50
CA VAL A 249 -12.63 8.16 -2.13
C VAL A 249 -11.59 7.32 -1.38
N PHE A 250 -10.55 7.93 -0.81
CA PHE A 250 -9.57 7.19 -0.02
C PHE A 250 -10.17 6.60 1.24
N LEU A 251 -10.94 7.37 2.01
CA LEU A 251 -11.53 6.86 3.25
C LEU A 251 -12.55 5.76 2.96
N THR A 252 -13.33 5.92 1.90
CA THR A 252 -14.24 4.87 1.41
C THR A 252 -13.48 3.60 1.03
N ASN A 253 -12.45 3.71 0.19
CA ASN A 253 -11.67 2.56 -0.26
C ASN A 253 -10.86 1.92 0.87
N TYR A 254 -10.33 2.72 1.79
CA TYR A 254 -9.60 2.24 2.96
C TYR A 254 -10.52 1.42 3.88
N ARG A 255 -11.75 1.87 4.11
CA ARG A 255 -12.75 1.07 4.83
C ARG A 255 -13.08 -0.22 4.08
N GLY A 256 -13.25 -0.17 2.76
CA GLY A 256 -13.45 -1.34 1.91
C GLY A 256 -12.28 -2.34 1.95
N ALA A 257 -11.06 -1.85 2.16
CA ALA A 257 -9.85 -2.66 2.30
C ALA A 257 -9.64 -3.24 3.73
N GLY A 258 -10.63 -3.11 4.63
CA GLY A 258 -10.55 -3.59 6.01
C GLY A 258 -10.02 -2.57 7.02
N PHE A 259 -9.88 -1.30 6.61
CA PHE A 259 -9.45 -0.19 7.47
C PHE A 259 -8.10 -0.46 8.13
N VAL A 260 -7.84 0.02 9.36
CA VAL A 260 -6.55 -0.19 10.06
C VAL A 260 -6.22 -1.66 10.31
N GLN A 261 -7.20 -2.57 10.21
CA GLN A 261 -7.02 -4.01 10.39
C GLN A 261 -6.67 -4.70 9.06
N GLY A 262 -6.95 -4.03 7.95
CA GLY A 262 -6.80 -4.54 6.60
C GLY A 262 -5.37 -4.50 6.07
N SER A 263 -5.25 -4.81 4.78
CA SER A 263 -3.95 -4.97 4.12
C SER A 263 -3.14 -3.68 4.03
N TRP A 264 -3.78 -2.50 4.06
CA TRP A 264 -3.07 -1.21 3.99
C TRP A 264 -2.36 -0.86 5.30
N GLY A 265 -2.89 -1.31 6.45
CA GLY A 265 -2.38 -0.97 7.77
C GLY A 265 -2.56 0.51 8.13
N TRP A 266 -1.84 0.99 9.14
CA TRP A 266 -1.99 2.36 9.65
C TRP A 266 -1.52 3.43 8.64
N PRO A 267 -2.24 4.56 8.50
CA PRO A 267 -1.78 5.67 7.64
C PRO A 267 -0.56 6.37 8.25
N VAL A 268 0.40 6.77 7.41
CA VAL A 268 1.68 7.35 7.85
C VAL A 268 1.77 8.84 7.55
N GLU A 269 1.20 9.31 6.45
CA GLU A 269 1.13 10.74 6.10
C GLU A 269 -0.23 11.07 5.48
N ILE A 270 -0.57 12.36 5.39
CA ILE A 270 -1.79 12.80 4.69
C ILE A 270 -1.65 12.54 3.18
N ALA A 271 -2.77 12.27 2.51
CA ALA A 271 -2.77 12.04 1.06
C ALA A 271 -2.25 13.27 0.30
N LYS A 272 -1.39 13.02 -0.69
CA LYS A 272 -0.90 14.00 -1.66
C LYS A 272 -1.73 13.85 -2.94
N CYS A 273 -2.59 14.82 -3.20
CA CYS A 273 -3.53 14.82 -4.32
C CYS A 273 -3.18 15.89 -5.36
N GLY A 274 -3.83 15.82 -6.52
CA GLY A 274 -3.59 16.73 -7.65
C GLY A 274 -2.66 16.17 -8.72
N LEU A 275 -2.45 14.85 -8.73
CA LEU A 275 -1.69 14.16 -9.76
C LEU A 275 -2.55 13.96 -11.02
N ALA A 276 -1.91 13.63 -12.14
CA ALA A 276 -2.59 13.30 -13.39
C ALA A 276 -3.68 12.22 -13.19
N SER A 277 -4.72 12.25 -14.02
CA SER A 277 -5.89 11.36 -13.92
C SER A 277 -6.68 11.47 -12.61
N GLY A 278 -6.69 12.67 -12.02
CA GLY A 278 -7.36 12.96 -10.74
C GLY A 278 -6.71 12.24 -9.56
N GLY A 279 -5.44 11.87 -9.71
CA GLY A 279 -4.83 10.90 -8.82
C GLY A 279 -4.24 11.49 -7.56
N CYS A 280 -3.98 10.58 -6.64
CA CYS A 280 -3.44 10.89 -5.34
C CYS A 280 -2.59 9.71 -4.82
N THR A 281 -1.69 9.99 -3.89
CA THR A 281 -0.90 8.96 -3.19
C THR A 281 -0.92 9.18 -1.70
N MET A 282 -0.95 8.11 -0.91
CA MET A 282 -0.86 8.19 0.55
C MET A 282 0.03 7.06 1.06
N LYS A 283 1.04 7.39 1.88
CA LYS A 283 1.85 6.36 2.55
C LYS A 283 1.06 5.73 3.68
N MET A 284 1.10 4.40 3.70
CA MET A 284 0.52 3.53 4.70
C MET A 284 1.61 2.64 5.29
N GLN A 285 1.31 1.94 6.37
CA GLN A 285 2.25 1.07 7.08
C GLN A 285 2.79 -0.07 6.21
N ASN A 286 1.94 -0.60 5.32
CA ASN A 286 2.26 -1.75 4.48
C ASN A 286 2.59 -1.38 3.01
N GLY A 287 2.80 -0.09 2.73
CA GLY A 287 3.19 0.42 1.42
C GLY A 287 2.55 1.76 1.09
N THR A 288 2.65 2.18 -0.17
CA THR A 288 1.97 3.39 -0.65
C THR A 288 0.68 3.01 -1.36
N VAL A 289 -0.43 3.69 -1.05
CA VAL A 289 -1.66 3.55 -1.83
C VAL A 289 -1.69 4.66 -2.87
N ALA A 290 -1.90 4.29 -4.13
CA ALA A 290 -2.12 5.22 -5.22
C ALA A 290 -3.56 5.09 -5.73
N TYR A 291 -4.22 6.23 -5.92
CA TYR A 291 -5.56 6.36 -6.49
C TYR A 291 -5.49 6.99 -7.89
N SER A 292 -6.29 6.47 -8.82
CA SER A 292 -6.64 7.14 -10.08
C SER A 292 -8.10 6.88 -10.42
N ASN A 293 -8.70 7.74 -11.26
CA ASN A 293 -10.07 7.54 -11.72
C ASN A 293 -10.28 6.23 -12.50
N THR A 294 -9.23 5.70 -13.13
CA THR A 294 -9.30 4.47 -13.95
C THR A 294 -9.20 3.20 -13.11
N TYR A 295 -8.29 3.16 -12.13
CA TYR A 295 -7.93 1.92 -11.41
C TYR A 295 -8.38 1.89 -9.94
N GLY A 296 -9.03 2.96 -9.47
CA GLY A 296 -9.36 3.12 -8.06
C GLY A 296 -8.11 3.23 -7.20
N SER A 297 -8.24 2.91 -5.90
CA SER A 297 -7.12 2.90 -4.95
C SER A 297 -6.50 1.51 -4.87
N GLN A 298 -5.21 1.39 -5.16
CA GLN A 298 -4.45 0.15 -5.01
C GLN A 298 -3.23 0.37 -4.12
N LEU A 299 -2.96 -0.60 -3.24
CA LEU A 299 -1.75 -0.63 -2.43
C LEU A 299 -0.59 -1.14 -3.29
N ILE A 300 0.44 -0.31 -3.47
CA ILE A 300 1.74 -0.76 -3.93
C ILE A 300 2.40 -1.49 -2.77
N ALA A 301 2.76 -2.77 -2.99
CA ALA A 301 3.42 -3.56 -1.96
C ALA A 301 4.73 -2.89 -1.51
N LYS A 302 5.00 -2.87 -0.20
CA LYS A 302 6.17 -2.24 0.40
C LYS A 302 7.50 -2.61 -0.29
N GLN A 303 7.63 -3.86 -0.70
CA GLN A 303 8.81 -4.39 -1.38
C GLN A 303 9.08 -3.75 -2.75
N LEU A 304 8.04 -3.19 -3.39
CA LEU A 304 8.13 -2.52 -4.70
C LEU A 304 8.18 -1.00 -4.59
N GLU A 305 7.87 -0.44 -3.42
CA GLU A 305 7.67 1.00 -3.23
C GLU A 305 8.92 1.81 -3.60
N ALA A 306 10.10 1.34 -3.19
CA ALA A 306 11.36 2.03 -3.49
C ALA A 306 11.63 2.12 -5.00
N GLU A 307 11.40 1.02 -5.73
CA GLU A 307 11.60 0.97 -7.18
C GLU A 307 10.55 1.81 -7.92
N TRP A 308 9.28 1.73 -7.52
CA TRP A 308 8.22 2.53 -8.11
C TRP A 308 8.44 4.02 -7.87
N ALA A 309 8.86 4.43 -6.66
CA ALA A 309 9.20 5.81 -6.35
C ALA A 309 10.42 6.30 -7.15
N ARG A 310 11.48 5.49 -7.27
CA ARG A 310 12.67 5.79 -8.09
C ARG A 310 12.32 6.03 -9.56
N ALA A 311 11.33 5.31 -10.07
CA ALA A 311 10.84 5.45 -11.44
C ALA A 311 9.87 6.63 -11.65
N GLY A 312 9.68 7.51 -10.67
CA GLY A 312 8.81 8.69 -10.76
C GLY A 312 7.39 8.49 -10.21
N GLY A 313 7.12 7.35 -9.57
CA GLY A 313 5.83 7.05 -8.96
C GLY A 313 4.68 7.06 -9.96
N ALA A 314 3.55 7.65 -9.57
CA ALA A 314 2.31 7.65 -10.34
C ALA A 314 2.40 8.41 -11.68
N GLY A 315 3.28 9.42 -11.77
CA GLY A 315 3.60 10.13 -13.01
C GLY A 315 4.80 9.54 -13.76
N GLY A 316 5.35 8.44 -13.24
CA GLY A 316 6.60 7.83 -13.69
C GLY A 316 6.41 6.75 -14.75
N ALA A 317 7.50 6.02 -15.01
CA ALA A 317 7.59 5.01 -16.07
C ALA A 317 6.55 3.88 -15.92
N TYR A 318 6.19 3.50 -14.70
CA TYR A 318 5.20 2.44 -14.45
C TYR A 318 3.76 2.97 -14.37
N GLY A 319 3.57 4.23 -13.99
CA GLY A 319 2.25 4.83 -13.77
C GLY A 319 1.52 4.27 -12.54
N TYR A 320 0.18 4.31 -12.58
CA TYR A 320 -0.66 3.82 -11.48
C TYR A 320 -0.72 2.29 -11.43
N PRO A 321 -0.75 1.67 -10.23
CA PRO A 321 -1.08 0.26 -10.08
C PRO A 321 -2.51 -0.02 -10.58
N ARG A 322 -2.68 -1.10 -11.35
CA ARG A 322 -4.01 -1.52 -11.86
C ARG A 322 -4.68 -2.58 -11.01
N SER A 323 -3.92 -3.22 -10.13
CA SER A 323 -4.37 -4.28 -9.23
C SER A 323 -3.54 -4.31 -7.95
N ALA A 324 -4.06 -4.99 -6.93
CA ALA A 324 -3.26 -5.42 -5.79
C ALA A 324 -2.10 -6.33 -6.25
N ALA A 325 -1.05 -6.42 -5.45
CA ALA A 325 0.04 -7.35 -5.68
C ALA A 325 -0.44 -8.80 -5.48
N GLU A 326 -0.12 -9.67 -6.43
CA GLU A 326 -0.25 -11.11 -6.31
C GLU A 326 0.93 -11.63 -5.47
N PHE A 327 0.66 -12.40 -4.41
CA PHE A 327 1.67 -12.91 -3.49
C PHE A 327 1.69 -14.44 -3.52
N ALA A 328 2.88 -15.03 -3.57
CA ALA A 328 3.10 -16.47 -3.41
C ALA A 328 3.81 -16.73 -2.07
N PRO A 329 3.06 -16.98 -0.97
CA PRO A 329 3.64 -17.08 0.37
C PRO A 329 4.74 -18.12 0.50
N LYS A 330 4.55 -19.29 -0.12
CA LYS A 330 5.52 -20.41 -0.06
C LYS A 330 6.83 -20.11 -0.78
N LYS A 331 6.81 -19.13 -1.70
CA LYS A 331 7.97 -18.74 -2.52
C LYS A 331 8.54 -17.38 -2.12
N TYR A 332 7.92 -16.70 -1.15
CA TYR A 332 8.28 -15.35 -0.71
C TYR A 332 8.51 -14.40 -1.90
N SER A 333 7.56 -14.38 -2.83
CA SER A 333 7.61 -13.56 -4.03
C SER A 333 6.28 -12.86 -4.28
N LEU A 334 6.34 -11.75 -5.01
CA LEU A 334 5.16 -11.03 -5.48
C LEU A 334 5.32 -10.48 -6.88
N VAL A 335 4.20 -10.27 -7.54
CA VAL A 335 4.10 -9.55 -8.81
C VAL A 335 2.99 -8.52 -8.68
N GLN A 336 3.26 -7.30 -9.18
CA GLN A 336 2.24 -6.27 -9.27
C GLN A 336 2.26 -5.64 -10.66
N HIS A 337 1.06 -5.44 -11.19
CA HIS A 337 0.86 -4.87 -12.50
C HIS A 337 0.45 -3.39 -12.37
N PHE A 338 1.06 -2.57 -13.23
CA PHE A 338 0.81 -1.14 -13.33
C PHE A 338 0.30 -0.82 -14.74
N ALA A 339 -0.13 0.42 -14.94
CA ALA A 339 -0.66 0.91 -16.21
C ALA A 339 0.35 0.74 -17.36
N ASN A 340 1.63 1.05 -17.10
CA ASN A 340 2.67 1.12 -18.13
C ASN A 340 3.81 0.11 -17.91
N GLY A 341 3.65 -0.83 -16.97
CA GLY A 341 4.67 -1.82 -16.69
C GLY A 341 4.30 -2.81 -15.60
N HIS A 342 5.23 -3.70 -15.29
CA HIS A 342 5.04 -4.73 -14.30
C HIS A 342 6.29 -4.83 -13.45
N LEU A 343 6.10 -5.01 -12.15
CA LEU A 343 7.17 -5.21 -11.21
C LEU A 343 6.98 -6.55 -10.53
N ALA A 344 8.09 -7.22 -10.28
CA ALA A 344 8.14 -8.41 -9.46
C ALA A 344 9.14 -8.21 -8.32
N TRP A 345 8.97 -8.97 -7.25
CA TRP A 345 9.94 -9.05 -6.18
C TRP A 345 10.10 -10.47 -5.69
N SER A 346 11.33 -10.84 -5.37
CA SER A 346 11.68 -12.02 -4.60
C SER A 346 12.73 -11.66 -3.56
N GLU A 347 12.88 -12.48 -2.53
CA GLU A 347 13.92 -12.28 -1.51
C GLU A 347 15.34 -12.27 -2.11
N GLN A 348 15.57 -13.16 -3.09
CA GLN A 348 16.87 -13.31 -3.77
C GLN A 348 17.15 -12.19 -4.77
N GLY A 349 16.12 -11.77 -5.50
CA GLY A 349 16.23 -10.81 -6.60
C GLY A 349 15.92 -9.38 -6.21
N GLY A 350 15.28 -9.11 -5.08
CA GLY A 350 14.71 -7.79 -4.81
C GLY A 350 13.69 -7.37 -5.87
N ALA A 351 13.40 -6.08 -5.96
CA ALA A 351 12.44 -5.56 -6.95
C ALA A 351 13.08 -5.55 -8.35
N ARG A 352 12.34 -6.05 -9.34
CA ARG A 352 12.76 -6.16 -10.74
C ARG A 352 11.63 -5.78 -11.69
N VAL A 353 12.00 -5.17 -12.81
CA VAL A 353 11.08 -4.99 -13.94
C VAL A 353 10.69 -6.35 -14.47
N PHE A 354 9.41 -6.59 -14.63
CA PHE A 354 8.90 -7.76 -15.35
C PHE A 354 8.48 -7.31 -16.76
N HIS A 355 9.26 -7.70 -17.75
CA HIS A 355 9.05 -7.22 -19.11
C HIS A 355 7.71 -7.71 -19.68
N ALA A 356 6.94 -6.80 -20.29
CA ALA A 356 5.54 -7.05 -20.70
C ALA A 356 5.38 -8.26 -21.62
N GLN A 357 6.31 -8.48 -22.56
CA GLN A 357 6.26 -9.62 -23.50
C GLN A 357 6.26 -11.00 -22.82
N PHE A 358 6.66 -11.08 -21.55
CA PHE A 358 6.82 -12.32 -20.82
C PHE A 358 5.65 -12.60 -19.86
N VAL A 359 4.80 -11.62 -19.55
CA VAL A 359 3.75 -11.76 -18.53
C VAL A 359 2.72 -12.84 -18.90
N GLU A 360 2.15 -12.80 -20.09
CA GLU A 360 1.12 -13.77 -20.48
C GLU A 360 1.68 -15.19 -20.70
N PRO A 361 2.82 -15.39 -21.37
CA PRO A 361 3.45 -16.72 -21.46
C PRO A 361 3.85 -17.28 -20.09
N TRP A 362 4.31 -16.43 -19.16
CA TRP A 362 4.61 -16.81 -17.77
C TRP A 362 3.36 -17.24 -17.00
N LYS A 363 2.25 -16.51 -17.13
CA LYS A 363 0.96 -16.92 -16.54
C LYS A 363 0.50 -18.28 -17.08
N ALA A 364 0.69 -18.51 -18.39
CA ALA A 364 0.30 -19.76 -19.05
C ALA A 364 1.08 -20.99 -18.55
N ILE A 365 2.22 -20.81 -17.87
CA ILE A 365 3.02 -21.89 -17.25
C ILE A 365 2.91 -21.88 -15.71
N GLY A 366 1.83 -21.30 -15.17
CA GLY A 366 1.50 -21.31 -13.74
C GLY A 366 1.79 -20.01 -13.00
N GLY A 367 2.32 -18.99 -13.68
CA GLY A 367 2.53 -17.66 -13.13
C GLY A 367 3.37 -17.68 -11.85
N ILE A 368 2.95 -16.91 -10.85
CA ILE A 368 3.71 -16.75 -9.60
C ILE A 368 3.86 -18.05 -8.80
N ASN A 369 2.94 -19.00 -9.02
CA ASN A 369 2.99 -20.32 -8.40
C ASN A 369 3.71 -21.36 -9.28
N GLY A 370 3.96 -21.05 -10.56
CA GLY A 370 4.66 -21.90 -11.53
C GLY A 370 6.13 -22.11 -11.19
N ALA A 371 6.72 -23.19 -11.72
CA ALA A 371 8.08 -23.61 -11.37
C ALA A 371 9.15 -22.56 -11.69
N LEU A 372 8.99 -21.80 -12.78
CA LEU A 372 9.92 -20.75 -13.20
C LEU A 372 10.16 -19.65 -12.15
N GLY A 373 9.14 -19.32 -11.35
CA GLY A 373 9.20 -18.28 -10.32
C GLY A 373 9.04 -16.87 -10.88
N VAL A 374 9.79 -15.87 -10.38
CA VAL A 374 9.66 -14.46 -10.78
C VAL A 374 10.98 -13.90 -11.35
N PRO A 375 10.97 -12.77 -12.09
CA PRO A 375 12.20 -12.15 -12.59
C PRO A 375 13.27 -11.94 -11.51
N ALA A 376 14.50 -12.34 -11.82
CA ALA A 376 15.66 -12.23 -10.93
C ALA A 376 16.70 -11.22 -11.45
N ALA A 377 16.73 -10.97 -12.77
CA ALA A 377 17.62 -10.01 -13.40
C ALA A 377 16.86 -9.01 -14.30
N PRO A 378 17.50 -7.87 -14.66
CA PRO A 378 17.02 -7.02 -15.74
C PRO A 378 16.80 -7.79 -17.05
N VAL A 379 16.00 -7.22 -17.94
CA VAL A 379 15.83 -7.76 -19.29
C VAL A 379 17.05 -7.39 -20.15
N ASP A 380 17.61 -8.38 -20.82
CA ASP A 380 18.72 -8.22 -21.76
C ASP A 380 18.22 -8.30 -23.20
N SER A 381 18.99 -7.70 -24.12
CA SER A 381 18.70 -7.74 -25.57
C SER A 381 19.80 -8.47 -26.29
N VAL A 382 19.42 -9.34 -27.23
CA VAL A 382 20.34 -10.07 -28.11
C VAL A 382 19.96 -9.74 -29.53
N VAL A 383 20.95 -9.47 -30.41
CA VAL A 383 20.71 -8.99 -31.78
C VAL A 383 20.84 -10.10 -32.81
N GLU A 384 21.57 -11.15 -32.47
CA GLU A 384 21.84 -12.32 -33.28
C GLU A 384 20.54 -13.08 -33.61
N ASN A 385 20.57 -13.79 -34.74
CA ASN A 385 19.49 -14.66 -35.19
C ASN A 385 18.12 -13.96 -35.34
N GLY A 386 18.11 -12.67 -35.66
CA GLY A 386 16.90 -11.87 -35.86
C GLY A 386 16.46 -11.08 -34.63
N GLY A 387 17.23 -11.18 -33.54
CA GLY A 387 17.08 -10.37 -32.35
C GLY A 387 15.91 -10.75 -31.44
N GLY A 388 16.02 -10.32 -30.19
CA GLY A 388 15.05 -10.65 -29.16
C GLY A 388 15.49 -10.16 -27.79
N LYS A 389 14.82 -10.69 -26.78
CA LYS A 389 14.98 -10.31 -25.39
C LYS A 389 15.09 -11.55 -24.52
N ILE A 390 15.85 -11.44 -23.45
CA ILE A 390 16.06 -12.51 -22.48
C ILE A 390 15.77 -11.94 -21.10
N GLN A 391 15.09 -12.69 -20.24
CA GLN A 391 14.99 -12.32 -18.84
C GLN A 391 15.19 -13.55 -17.96
N GLU A 392 16.12 -13.43 -17.03
CA GLU A 392 16.36 -14.43 -15.99
C GLU A 392 15.28 -14.36 -14.90
N PHE A 393 14.80 -15.53 -14.51
CA PHE A 393 13.86 -15.78 -13.42
C PHE A 393 14.55 -16.59 -12.34
N THR A 394 13.98 -16.64 -11.14
CA THR A 394 14.56 -17.35 -9.99
C THR A 394 14.92 -18.82 -10.31
N ASN A 395 14.14 -19.49 -11.18
CA ASN A 395 14.36 -20.90 -11.51
C ASN A 395 14.46 -21.17 -13.03
N GLY A 396 14.93 -20.21 -13.83
CA GLY A 396 15.14 -20.41 -15.26
C GLY A 396 15.16 -19.12 -16.05
N THR A 397 14.95 -19.20 -17.36
CA THR A 397 15.01 -18.05 -18.26
C THR A 397 13.80 -18.03 -19.19
N MET A 398 13.27 -16.84 -19.46
CA MET A 398 12.38 -16.63 -20.61
C MET A 398 13.14 -16.00 -21.76
N PHE A 399 12.95 -16.59 -22.94
CA PHE A 399 13.51 -16.13 -24.20
C PHE A 399 12.37 -15.65 -25.09
N GLY A 400 12.45 -14.43 -25.62
CA GLY A 400 11.43 -13.81 -26.45
C GLY A 400 12.00 -13.32 -27.77
N SER A 401 11.38 -13.72 -28.88
CA SER A 401 11.72 -13.26 -30.24
C SER A 401 10.45 -13.07 -31.08
N SER A 402 10.60 -12.76 -32.37
CA SER A 402 9.48 -12.77 -33.32
C SER A 402 8.77 -14.13 -33.43
N ARG A 403 9.39 -15.21 -32.95
CA ARG A 403 8.82 -16.57 -32.91
C ARG A 403 7.97 -16.84 -31.68
N GLY A 404 7.87 -15.89 -30.76
CA GLY A 404 7.16 -16.02 -29.49
C GLY A 404 8.10 -16.01 -28.27
N SER A 405 7.50 -16.26 -27.11
CA SER A 405 8.17 -16.23 -25.81
C SER A 405 8.05 -17.58 -25.12
N PHE A 406 9.18 -18.20 -24.80
CA PHE A 406 9.24 -19.55 -24.23
C PHE A 406 10.17 -19.58 -23.02
N ALA A 407 9.77 -20.32 -21.99
CA ALA A 407 10.55 -20.53 -20.80
C ALA A 407 11.40 -21.80 -20.90
N MET A 408 12.59 -21.75 -20.31
CA MET A 408 13.36 -22.94 -19.96
C MET A 408 13.69 -22.89 -18.48
N GLU A 409 13.20 -23.87 -17.73
CA GLU A 409 13.51 -24.02 -16.31
C GLU A 409 14.97 -24.47 -16.10
N ASN A 410 15.49 -24.24 -14.90
CA ASN A 410 16.80 -24.72 -14.51
C ASN A 410 16.87 -26.24 -14.65
N GLY A 411 17.84 -26.71 -15.44
CA GLY A 411 18.00 -28.13 -15.73
C GLY A 411 18.75 -28.35 -17.03
N ALA A 412 18.80 -29.61 -17.46
CA ALA A 412 19.62 -30.04 -18.60
C ALA A 412 19.25 -29.35 -19.92
N PHE A 413 17.97 -29.03 -20.14
CA PHE A 413 17.53 -28.26 -21.32
C PHE A 413 18.21 -26.90 -21.41
N ARG A 414 18.05 -26.11 -20.36
CA ARG A 414 18.60 -24.76 -20.28
C ARG A 414 20.12 -24.79 -20.33
N SER A 415 20.75 -25.66 -19.55
CA SER A 415 22.22 -25.77 -19.53
C SER A 415 22.78 -26.18 -20.89
N GLY A 416 22.17 -27.16 -21.56
CA GLY A 416 22.59 -27.59 -22.89
C GLY A 416 22.44 -26.50 -23.94
N TYR A 417 21.31 -25.79 -23.93
CA TYR A 417 21.07 -24.69 -24.86
C TYR A 417 22.04 -23.52 -24.64
N LEU A 418 22.28 -23.12 -23.39
CA LEU A 418 23.24 -22.06 -23.07
C LEU A 418 24.68 -22.44 -23.42
N ASN A 419 25.08 -23.70 -23.19
CA ASN A 419 26.39 -24.22 -23.61
C ASN A 419 26.57 -24.22 -25.13
N ALA A 420 25.47 -24.33 -25.89
CA ALA A 420 25.47 -24.21 -27.34
C ALA A 420 25.49 -22.74 -27.85
N GLY A 421 25.70 -21.77 -26.96
CA GLY A 421 25.71 -20.33 -27.26
C GLY A 421 24.34 -19.65 -27.10
N GLY A 422 23.32 -20.36 -26.60
CA GLY A 422 21.99 -19.81 -26.37
C GLY A 422 21.37 -19.19 -27.63
N PRO A 423 20.64 -18.08 -27.52
CA PRO A 423 20.00 -17.43 -28.66
C PRO A 423 20.95 -16.90 -29.73
N ALA A 424 22.21 -16.61 -29.38
CA ALA A 424 23.23 -16.21 -30.33
C ALA A 424 23.92 -17.41 -31.01
N GLY A 425 23.75 -18.61 -30.45
CA GLY A 425 24.35 -19.84 -30.94
C GLY A 425 23.71 -20.39 -32.21
N SER A 426 24.22 -21.53 -32.67
CA SER A 426 23.79 -22.18 -33.92
C SER A 426 22.35 -22.67 -33.90
N TRP A 427 21.76 -22.86 -32.72
CA TRP A 427 20.39 -23.31 -32.54
C TRP A 427 19.37 -22.19 -32.81
N GLY A 428 19.78 -20.92 -32.61
CA GLY A 428 18.93 -19.75 -32.70
C GLY A 428 17.89 -19.66 -31.58
N TRP A 429 16.85 -18.85 -31.78
CA TRP A 429 15.82 -18.61 -30.77
C TRP A 429 14.89 -19.82 -30.56
N PRO A 430 14.35 -20.04 -29.34
CA PRO A 430 13.31 -21.05 -29.15
C PRO A 430 12.06 -20.71 -29.98
N ALA A 431 11.45 -21.73 -30.58
CA ALA A 431 10.32 -21.58 -31.52
C ALA A 431 9.03 -22.25 -31.03
N GLY A 432 9.03 -22.82 -29.82
CA GLY A 432 7.89 -23.53 -29.26
C GLY A 432 8.18 -24.02 -27.84
N LYS A 433 7.16 -24.59 -27.20
CA LYS A 433 7.27 -25.15 -25.85
C LYS A 433 8.02 -26.48 -25.87
N ALA A 434 8.74 -26.78 -24.79
CA ALA A 434 9.27 -28.12 -24.59
C ALA A 434 8.12 -29.15 -24.44
N SER A 435 8.30 -30.34 -24.99
CA SER A 435 7.38 -31.46 -24.92
C SER A 435 8.13 -32.70 -24.46
N CYS A 436 7.69 -33.29 -23.36
CA CYS A 436 8.27 -34.49 -22.75
C CYS A 436 7.35 -35.70 -22.92
N GLY A 437 7.91 -36.90 -22.81
CA GLY A 437 7.19 -38.16 -23.02
C GLY A 437 7.68 -38.94 -24.24
N LEU A 438 8.87 -38.60 -24.76
CA LEU A 438 9.55 -39.42 -25.75
C LEU A 438 10.05 -40.74 -25.10
N PRO A 439 10.35 -41.79 -25.89
CA PRO A 439 10.78 -43.09 -25.36
C PRO A 439 11.90 -42.97 -24.32
N GLY A 440 11.84 -43.73 -23.22
CA GLY A 440 12.84 -43.64 -22.15
C GLY A 440 12.81 -42.33 -21.33
N GLY A 441 11.71 -41.57 -21.40
CA GLY A 441 11.54 -40.33 -20.62
C GLY A 441 12.19 -39.09 -21.25
N GLY A 442 12.54 -39.14 -22.54
CA GLY A 442 13.13 -38.01 -23.24
C GLY A 442 12.13 -36.89 -23.52
N CYS A 443 12.68 -35.78 -24.00
CA CYS A 443 11.93 -34.57 -24.29
C CYS A 443 12.48 -33.92 -25.57
N GLN A 444 11.71 -33.02 -26.16
CA GLN A 444 12.13 -32.20 -27.29
C GLN A 444 11.69 -30.74 -27.12
N MET A 445 12.34 -29.83 -27.82
CA MET A 445 11.91 -28.44 -27.92
C MET A 445 12.29 -27.90 -29.31
N PRO A 446 11.37 -27.24 -30.03
CA PRO A 446 11.69 -26.64 -31.32
C PRO A 446 12.46 -25.33 -31.15
N PHE A 447 13.46 -25.14 -32.00
CA PHE A 447 14.30 -23.95 -32.13
C PHE A 447 14.23 -23.40 -33.55
N GLN A 448 14.74 -22.19 -33.75
CA GLN A 448 14.80 -21.53 -35.04
C GLN A 448 15.49 -22.37 -36.11
N ASN A 449 16.56 -23.09 -35.74
CA ASN A 449 17.41 -23.85 -36.67
C ASN A 449 17.33 -25.38 -36.47
N GLY A 450 16.29 -25.91 -35.81
CA GLY A 450 16.11 -27.36 -35.65
C GLY A 450 15.30 -27.74 -34.41
N ILE A 451 15.37 -29.02 -34.03
CA ILE A 451 14.70 -29.57 -32.85
C ILE A 451 15.78 -29.99 -31.83
N GLY A 452 15.76 -29.40 -30.65
CA GLY A 452 16.63 -29.83 -29.56
C GLY A 452 16.01 -31.01 -28.84
N MET A 453 16.68 -32.15 -28.86
CA MET A 453 16.23 -33.38 -28.21
C MET A 453 17.08 -33.68 -26.97
N TRP A 454 16.41 -34.12 -25.91
CA TRP A 454 17.03 -34.51 -24.65
C TRP A 454 16.79 -35.98 -24.32
N SER A 455 17.84 -36.64 -23.85
CA SER A 455 17.74 -37.87 -23.05
C SER A 455 18.72 -37.84 -21.88
N SER A 456 18.49 -38.68 -20.87
CA SER A 456 19.44 -38.84 -19.75
C SER A 456 20.79 -39.39 -20.20
N GLY A 457 20.84 -40.15 -21.30
CA GLY A 457 22.05 -40.78 -21.82
C GLY A 457 22.90 -39.88 -22.72
N THR A 458 22.29 -38.98 -23.50
CA THR A 458 23.00 -38.15 -24.48
C THR A 458 22.99 -36.65 -24.17
N GLY A 459 22.22 -36.21 -23.19
CA GLY A 459 22.01 -34.79 -22.94
C GLY A 459 21.22 -34.13 -24.07
N MET A 460 21.40 -32.82 -24.22
CA MET A 460 20.72 -32.00 -25.23
C MET A 460 21.51 -31.98 -26.55
N VAL A 461 20.87 -32.38 -27.64
CA VAL A 461 21.46 -32.36 -28.99
C VAL A 461 20.45 -31.78 -29.98
N LEU A 462 20.89 -30.81 -30.79
CA LEU A 462 20.08 -30.28 -31.90
C LEU A 462 20.09 -31.29 -33.04
N VAL A 463 18.94 -31.51 -33.66
CA VAL A 463 18.79 -32.24 -34.92
C VAL A 463 18.05 -31.36 -35.93
N SER A 464 18.26 -31.57 -37.23
CA SER A 464 17.42 -30.96 -38.26
C SER A 464 15.99 -31.52 -38.23
N GLN A 465 15.04 -30.79 -38.84
CA GLN A 465 13.66 -31.25 -38.97
C GLN A 465 13.59 -32.59 -39.71
N ASP A 466 14.30 -32.73 -40.83
CA ASP A 466 14.31 -33.97 -41.62
C ASP A 466 14.87 -35.17 -40.81
N SER A 467 15.94 -34.93 -40.04
CA SER A 467 16.50 -35.97 -39.16
C SER A 467 15.55 -36.33 -38.02
N PHE A 468 14.81 -35.35 -37.48
CA PHE A 468 13.80 -35.57 -36.46
C PHE A 468 12.59 -36.37 -36.99
N ASP A 469 12.14 -36.06 -38.21
CA ASP A 469 11.03 -36.75 -38.85
C ASP A 469 11.38 -38.21 -39.15
N MET A 470 12.59 -38.46 -39.66
CA MET A 470 13.10 -39.83 -39.81
C MET A 470 13.25 -40.54 -38.47
N TRP A 471 13.79 -39.87 -37.46
CA TRP A 471 13.88 -40.42 -36.12
C TRP A 471 12.50 -40.83 -35.61
N ASN A 472 11.46 -40.03 -35.79
CA ASN A 472 10.10 -40.39 -35.34
C ASN A 472 9.59 -41.71 -35.94
N MET A 473 9.98 -42.03 -37.17
CA MET A 473 9.62 -43.28 -37.84
C MET A 473 10.39 -44.49 -37.29
N VAL A 474 11.63 -44.31 -36.83
CA VAL A 474 12.55 -45.42 -36.47
C VAL A 474 13.14 -45.31 -35.05
N LYS A 475 12.57 -44.47 -34.18
CA LYS A 475 13.10 -44.16 -32.84
C LYS A 475 13.33 -45.37 -31.93
N GLY A 476 12.62 -46.47 -32.16
CA GLY A 476 12.84 -47.73 -31.45
C GLY A 476 14.17 -48.41 -31.79
N SER A 477 14.73 -48.14 -32.97
CA SER A 477 15.94 -48.82 -33.46
C SER A 477 17.21 -47.98 -33.29
N ILE A 478 17.17 -46.69 -33.61
CA ILE A 478 18.38 -45.87 -33.70
C ILE A 478 18.74 -45.13 -32.40
N GLY A 479 17.87 -45.13 -31.39
CA GLY A 479 18.11 -44.48 -30.10
C GLY A 479 18.07 -42.95 -30.17
N TYR A 480 18.77 -42.24 -29.29
CA TYR A 480 18.75 -40.76 -29.23
C TYR A 480 19.95 -40.12 -29.95
N PRO A 481 19.83 -38.86 -30.41
CA PRO A 481 20.95 -38.17 -31.05
C PRO A 481 22.10 -37.98 -30.07
N SER A 482 23.33 -38.24 -30.54
CA SER A 482 24.54 -38.25 -29.72
C SER A 482 25.51 -37.11 -30.04
N LYS A 483 25.40 -36.49 -31.21
CA LYS A 483 26.21 -35.34 -31.64
C LYS A 483 25.38 -34.36 -32.44
N VAL A 484 25.78 -33.09 -32.48
CA VAL A 484 25.17 -32.13 -33.43
C VAL A 484 25.42 -32.57 -34.88
N PRO A 485 24.51 -32.23 -35.80
CA PRO A 485 24.61 -32.67 -37.18
C PRO A 485 25.85 -32.08 -37.85
N SER A 486 26.49 -32.88 -38.70
CA SER A 486 27.65 -32.47 -39.50
C SER A 486 27.24 -32.26 -40.95
N LYS A 487 27.50 -31.08 -41.49
CA LYS A 487 27.25 -30.77 -42.91
C LYS A 487 28.42 -31.23 -43.77
N LEU A 488 28.12 -31.92 -44.85
CA LEU A 488 29.07 -32.35 -45.86
C LEU A 488 28.73 -31.69 -47.20
N THR A 489 29.74 -31.31 -47.98
CA THR A 489 29.59 -30.71 -49.32
C THR A 489 29.78 -31.73 -50.44
N VAL A 490 30.18 -32.96 -50.12
CA VAL A 490 30.47 -34.02 -51.10
C VAL A 490 29.19 -34.50 -51.80
N ASN A 491 29.34 -34.88 -53.07
CA ASN A 491 28.31 -35.54 -53.87
C ASN A 491 26.93 -34.85 -53.85
N GLY A 492 26.91 -33.51 -53.94
CA GLY A 492 25.69 -32.69 -53.92
C GLY A 492 25.33 -32.13 -52.54
N GLY A 493 26.09 -32.51 -51.52
CA GLY A 493 25.96 -32.04 -50.16
C GLY A 493 24.83 -32.71 -49.37
N GLY A 494 24.91 -32.59 -48.06
CA GLY A 494 23.96 -33.19 -47.14
C GLY A 494 24.37 -33.01 -45.68
N GLU A 495 23.61 -33.68 -44.81
CA GLU A 495 23.78 -33.62 -43.37
C GLU A 495 23.82 -35.04 -42.79
N VAL A 496 24.71 -35.24 -41.82
CA VAL A 496 24.88 -36.51 -41.12
C VAL A 496 24.57 -36.29 -39.65
N GLN A 497 23.57 -37.02 -39.15
CA GLN A 497 23.13 -36.97 -37.77
C GLN A 497 23.40 -38.32 -37.09
N GLU A 498 24.31 -38.34 -36.12
CA GLU A 498 24.62 -39.53 -35.32
C GLU A 498 23.59 -39.73 -34.19
N PHE A 499 23.16 -40.98 -34.01
CA PHE A 499 22.35 -41.44 -32.90
C PHE A 499 23.08 -42.59 -32.18
N THR A 500 22.70 -42.90 -30.94
CA THR A 500 23.39 -43.92 -30.13
C THR A 500 23.47 -45.28 -30.82
N ASN A 501 22.43 -45.67 -31.57
CA ASN A 501 22.33 -46.96 -32.24
C ASN A 501 22.24 -46.85 -33.78
N GLY A 502 22.61 -45.70 -34.36
CA GLY A 502 22.53 -45.54 -35.81
C GLY A 502 22.94 -44.17 -36.32
N THR A 503 22.67 -43.90 -37.58
CA THR A 503 22.95 -42.61 -38.22
C THR A 503 21.85 -42.29 -39.23
N VAL A 504 21.36 -41.06 -39.22
CA VAL A 504 20.49 -40.54 -40.27
C VAL A 504 21.33 -39.74 -41.25
N TRP A 505 21.17 -40.05 -42.53
CA TRP A 505 21.84 -39.38 -43.64
C TRP A 505 20.78 -38.63 -44.43
N THR A 506 20.94 -37.31 -44.53
CA THR A 506 20.01 -36.41 -45.23
C THR A 506 20.72 -35.79 -46.41
N SER A 507 20.12 -35.89 -47.60
CA SER A 507 20.62 -35.31 -48.85
C SER A 507 19.44 -34.88 -49.73
N PRO A 508 19.66 -34.29 -50.91
CA PRO A 508 18.57 -34.04 -51.87
C PRO A 508 17.79 -35.31 -52.29
N LEU A 509 18.34 -36.52 -52.07
CA LEU A 509 17.65 -37.79 -52.33
C LEU A 509 16.65 -38.18 -51.22
N GLY A 510 16.64 -37.45 -50.11
CA GLY A 510 15.84 -37.74 -48.92
C GLY A 510 16.67 -38.05 -47.69
N SER A 511 15.99 -38.47 -46.63
CA SER A 511 16.59 -38.81 -45.34
C SER A 511 16.42 -40.29 -45.03
N PHE A 512 17.52 -40.97 -44.70
CA PHE A 512 17.51 -42.41 -44.49
C PHE A 512 18.32 -42.79 -43.26
N ALA A 513 17.71 -43.58 -42.38
CA ALA A 513 18.35 -44.11 -41.18
C ALA A 513 19.07 -45.43 -41.49
N MET A 514 20.29 -45.56 -40.99
CA MET A 514 21.02 -46.83 -40.91
C MET A 514 21.27 -47.18 -39.46
N GLU A 515 20.72 -48.31 -39.04
CA GLU A 515 20.98 -48.89 -37.71
C GLU A 515 22.43 -49.39 -37.62
N ASN A 516 22.95 -49.50 -36.40
CA ASN A 516 24.21 -50.18 -36.15
C ASN A 516 24.12 -51.63 -36.64
N GLY A 517 24.98 -51.99 -37.59
CA GLY A 517 24.94 -53.30 -38.22
C GLY A 517 25.76 -53.33 -39.51
N ALA A 518 25.62 -54.44 -40.25
CA ALA A 518 26.43 -54.71 -41.43
C ALA A 518 26.41 -53.57 -42.45
N PHE A 519 25.23 -53.03 -42.81
CA PHE A 519 25.14 -51.95 -43.81
C PHE A 519 25.85 -50.68 -43.38
N ARG A 520 25.66 -50.23 -42.14
CA ARG A 520 26.30 -49.01 -41.65
C ARG A 520 27.82 -49.18 -41.65
N SER A 521 28.32 -50.30 -41.13
CA SER A 521 29.76 -50.59 -41.12
C SER A 521 30.33 -50.73 -42.53
N GLY A 522 29.64 -51.43 -43.43
CA GLY A 522 30.03 -51.58 -44.83
C GLY A 522 30.06 -50.23 -45.56
N TYR A 523 29.04 -49.40 -45.36
CA TYR A 523 28.94 -48.08 -45.97
C TYR A 523 30.06 -47.14 -45.49
N LEU A 524 30.35 -47.12 -44.19
CA LEU A 524 31.47 -46.35 -43.64
C LEU A 524 32.82 -46.85 -44.19
N ASN A 525 33.03 -48.17 -44.29
CA ASN A 525 34.23 -48.77 -44.88
C ASN A 525 34.37 -48.46 -46.38
N ALA A 526 33.25 -48.29 -47.10
CA ALA A 526 33.23 -47.90 -48.51
C ALA A 526 33.52 -46.40 -48.73
N GLY A 527 33.77 -45.62 -47.66
CA GLY A 527 34.05 -44.19 -47.70
C GLY A 527 32.84 -43.29 -47.40
N GLY A 528 31.71 -43.88 -46.99
CA GLY A 528 30.48 -43.14 -46.67
C GLY A 528 29.97 -42.31 -47.86
N PRO A 529 29.45 -41.08 -47.61
CA PRO A 529 28.90 -40.25 -48.68
C PRO A 529 29.90 -39.84 -49.75
N ALA A 530 31.20 -39.79 -49.44
CA ALA A 530 32.27 -39.51 -50.40
C ALA A 530 32.78 -40.76 -51.12
N GLY A 531 32.32 -41.93 -50.67
CA GLY A 531 32.73 -43.24 -51.15
C GLY A 531 32.08 -43.65 -52.47
N SER A 532 32.39 -44.87 -52.90
CA SER A 532 31.90 -45.41 -54.17
C SER A 532 30.38 -45.57 -54.22
N TRP A 533 29.71 -45.76 -53.09
CA TRP A 533 28.25 -45.93 -53.03
C TRP A 533 27.50 -44.58 -53.15
N GLY A 534 28.12 -43.47 -52.71
CA GLY A 534 27.47 -42.15 -52.65
C GLY A 534 26.38 -42.07 -51.55
N TRP A 535 25.52 -41.04 -51.60
CA TRP A 535 24.47 -40.85 -50.59
C TRP A 535 23.41 -41.97 -50.59
N PRO A 536 22.82 -42.34 -49.44
CA PRO A 536 21.71 -43.29 -49.42
C PRO A 536 20.48 -42.71 -50.16
N ALA A 537 19.79 -43.56 -50.92
CA ALA A 537 18.66 -43.15 -51.77
C ALA A 537 17.33 -43.85 -51.42
N GLY A 538 17.32 -44.69 -50.39
CA GLY A 538 16.14 -45.47 -49.98
C GLY A 538 16.40 -46.33 -48.75
N LYS A 539 15.35 -46.96 -48.23
CA LYS A 539 15.43 -47.88 -47.09
C LYS A 539 16.03 -49.22 -47.52
N ALA A 540 16.75 -49.88 -46.61
CA ALA A 540 17.15 -51.27 -46.79
C ALA A 540 15.91 -52.21 -46.88
N SER A 541 15.92 -53.09 -47.87
CA SER A 541 14.97 -54.19 -48.04
C SER A 541 15.66 -55.52 -47.76
N CYS A 542 15.17 -56.25 -46.77
CA CYS A 542 15.73 -57.52 -46.32
C CYS A 542 14.77 -58.67 -46.60
N GLY A 543 15.30 -59.88 -46.79
CA GLY A 543 14.52 -61.06 -47.17
C GLY A 543 14.72 -61.49 -48.62
N LEU A 544 15.85 -61.12 -49.22
CA LEU A 544 16.25 -61.66 -50.53
C LEU A 544 16.51 -63.17 -50.44
N PRO A 545 16.35 -63.93 -51.54
CA PRO A 545 16.72 -65.34 -51.59
C PRO A 545 18.14 -65.55 -51.06
N GLY A 546 18.30 -66.41 -50.04
CA GLY A 546 19.58 -66.62 -49.33
C GLY A 546 19.79 -65.76 -48.08
N GLY A 547 18.77 -65.02 -47.61
CA GLY A 547 18.82 -64.25 -46.35
C GLY A 547 19.52 -62.90 -46.48
N GLY A 548 19.73 -62.41 -47.70
CA GLY A 548 20.37 -61.14 -47.98
C GLY A 548 19.47 -59.93 -47.83
N CYS A 549 20.09 -58.76 -47.92
CA CYS A 549 19.43 -57.46 -47.91
C CYS A 549 20.01 -56.57 -49.02
N GLN A 550 19.24 -55.62 -49.52
CA GLN A 550 19.70 -54.61 -50.47
C GLN A 550 19.27 -53.21 -50.05
N MET A 551 20.04 -52.19 -50.41
CA MET A 551 19.71 -50.80 -50.15
C MET A 551 20.16 -49.94 -51.34
N PRO A 552 19.30 -49.03 -51.84
CA PRO A 552 19.67 -48.15 -52.94
C PRO A 552 20.51 -46.97 -52.45
N PHE A 553 21.50 -46.60 -53.24
CA PHE A 553 22.38 -45.45 -53.05
C PHE A 553 22.46 -44.63 -54.35
N GLN A 554 23.02 -43.43 -54.26
CA GLN A 554 23.19 -42.48 -55.35
C GLN A 554 23.88 -43.09 -56.58
N ASN A 555 24.85 -43.98 -56.35
CA ASN A 555 25.66 -44.58 -57.41
C ASN A 555 25.28 -46.04 -57.74
N GLY A 556 24.16 -46.56 -57.21
CA GLY A 556 23.69 -47.92 -57.53
C GLY A 556 23.00 -48.64 -56.37
N GLU A 557 22.65 -49.91 -56.59
CA GLU A 557 22.04 -50.75 -55.56
C GLU A 557 23.11 -51.60 -54.86
N VAL A 558 23.23 -51.47 -53.54
CA VAL A 558 24.18 -52.26 -52.76
C VAL A 558 23.47 -53.46 -52.17
N ARG A 559 23.97 -54.67 -52.46
CA ARG A 559 23.48 -55.92 -51.89
C ARG A 559 24.46 -56.49 -50.88
N TYR A 560 23.93 -57.01 -49.78
CA TYR A 560 24.63 -57.75 -48.74
C TYR A 560 24.16 -59.21 -48.73
N GLU A 561 25.03 -60.12 -49.16
CA GLU A 561 24.78 -61.57 -49.24
C GLU A 561 26.04 -62.32 -48.78
N ASN A 562 25.89 -63.35 -47.95
CA ASN A 562 26.99 -64.20 -47.44
C ASN A 562 28.20 -63.43 -46.85
N GLY A 563 27.95 -62.29 -46.20
CA GLY A 563 28.99 -61.47 -45.59
C GLY A 563 29.72 -60.51 -46.55
N VAL A 564 29.34 -60.47 -47.83
CA VAL A 564 29.99 -59.65 -48.85
C VAL A 564 29.04 -58.56 -49.37
N PHE A 565 29.58 -57.35 -49.55
CA PHE A 565 28.88 -56.24 -50.20
C PHE A 565 29.22 -56.18 -51.69
N SER A 566 28.22 -56.01 -52.54
CA SER A 566 28.38 -55.76 -53.97
C SER A 566 27.54 -54.57 -54.41
N LEU A 567 28.14 -53.63 -55.14
CA LEU A 567 27.44 -52.52 -55.80
C LEU A 567 27.01 -53.00 -57.19
N ARG A 568 25.73 -52.84 -57.51
CA ARG A 568 25.12 -53.24 -58.79
C ARG A 568 24.58 -52.03 -59.55
#